data_AF-A0A840HV64-F1
#
_entry.id   AF-A0A840HV64-F1
#
_cell.length_a   1.000
_cell.length_b   1.000
_cell.length_c   1.000
_cell.angle_alpha   90.00
_cell.angle_beta   90.00
_cell.angle_gamma   90.00
#
_symmetry.space_group_name_H-M   'P 1'
#
loop_
_entity.id
_entity.type
_entity.pdbx_description
1 polymer ?
#
loop_
_entity_poly.entity_id
_entity_poly.type
_entity_poly.pdbx_seq_one_letter_code
_entity_poly.pdbx_strand_id
1 'polypeptide(L)'
;MPLGTLHTVEGIVRREPRRFILVVHGGGEWELEPDRHVVRHVDCAVVIEGVRTGFNRLEVVRIKREGEEWRPEQSWTAWFDRWRRR
;
A
#
# COMPACT_ATOMS: atom_id res chain seq x y z
N MET A 1 4.50 15.13 -7.11
CA MET A 1 3.11 14.85 -6.69
C MET A 1 2.87 15.41 -5.28
N PRO A 2 1.62 15.67 -4.84
CA PRO A 2 1.33 16.17 -3.50
C PRO A 2 1.47 15.08 -2.43
N LEU A 3 1.49 15.46 -1.16
CA LEU A 3 1.31 14.56 -0.02
C LEU A 3 -0.18 14.40 0.29
N GLY A 4 -0.58 13.31 0.95
CA GLY A 4 -1.96 13.09 1.38
C GLY A 4 -2.92 12.64 0.27
N THR A 5 -2.42 12.36 -0.93
CA THR A 5 -3.21 11.84 -2.04
C THR A 5 -3.31 10.32 -1.99
N LEU A 6 -4.48 9.80 -2.36
CA LEU A 6 -4.69 8.37 -2.57
C LEU A 6 -4.02 7.94 -3.89
N HIS A 7 -3.33 6.81 -3.84
CA HIS A 7 -2.69 6.18 -4.99
C HIS A 7 -3.08 4.71 -5.06
N THR A 8 -3.34 4.24 -6.28
CA THR A 8 -3.41 2.82 -6.60
C THR A 8 -2.10 2.45 -7.30
N VAL A 9 -1.36 1.49 -6.75
CA VAL A 9 -0.05 1.08 -7.25
C VAL A 9 0.02 -0.43 -7.33
N GLU A 10 0.55 -0.93 -8.44
CA GLU A 10 0.70 -2.35 -8.72
C GLU A 10 2.18 -2.73 -8.69
N GLY A 11 2.51 -3.85 -8.06
CA GLY A 11 3.89 -4.27 -7.92
C GLY A 11 4.07 -5.51 -7.08
N ILE A 12 5.33 -5.81 -6.76
CA ILE A 12 5.70 -6.95 -5.92
C ILE A 12 6.14 -6.44 -4.56
N VAL A 13 5.53 -6.95 -3.48
CA VAL A 13 6.00 -6.64 -2.12
C VAL A 13 7.26 -7.42 -1.84
N ARG A 14 8.32 -6.73 -1.44
CA ARG A 14 9.55 -7.30 -0.92
C ARG A 14 9.72 -6.95 0.54
N ARG A 15 10.29 -7.88 1.29
CA ARG A 15 10.71 -7.64 2.66
C ARG A 15 12.19 -7.33 2.70
N GLU A 16 12.53 -6.15 3.19
CA GLU A 16 13.88 -5.80 3.61
C GLU A 16 14.01 -5.96 5.14
N PRO A 17 15.23 -6.01 5.71
CA PRO A 17 15.42 -6.29 7.14
C PRO A 17 14.60 -5.43 8.11
N ARG A 18 14.23 -4.20 7.73
CA ARG A 18 13.51 -3.24 8.60
C ARG A 18 12.27 -2.60 7.97
N ARG A 19 11.92 -2.96 6.73
CA ARG A 19 10.85 -2.29 5.97
C ARG A 19 10.27 -3.18 4.89
N PHE A 20 9.12 -2.79 4.39
CA PHE A 20 8.51 -3.41 3.22
C PHE A 20 8.63 -2.46 2.04
N ILE A 21 9.01 -3.00 0.89
CA ILE A 21 9.15 -2.23 -0.34
C ILE A 21 8.15 -2.79 -1.35
N LEU A 22 7.36 -1.95 -2.00
CA LEU A 22 6.62 -2.30 -3.21
C LEU A 22 7.46 -1.92 -4.42
N VAL A 23 7.92 -2.90 -5.18
CA VAL A 23 8.61 -2.70 -6.46
C VAL A 23 7.56 -2.60 -7.56
N VAL A 24 7.43 -1.44 -8.19
CA VAL A 24 6.34 -1.14 -9.13
C VAL A 24 6.63 -1.72 -10.51
N HIS A 25 5.60 -2.25 -11.18
CA HIS A 25 5.71 -2.66 -12.57
C HIS A 25 5.99 -1.44 -13.46
N GLY A 26 7.12 -1.43 -14.17
CA GLY A 26 7.58 -0.27 -14.95
C GLY A 26 8.62 0.61 -14.25
N GLY A 27 9.00 0.26 -13.00
CA GLY A 27 10.11 0.87 -12.27
C GLY A 27 9.67 1.81 -11.15
N GLY A 28 10.60 2.03 -10.21
CA GLY A 28 10.35 2.78 -8.98
C GLY A 28 9.91 1.89 -7.83
N GLU A 29 10.00 2.45 -6.63
CA GLU A 29 9.79 1.73 -5.39
C GLU A 29 9.03 2.60 -4.39
N TRP A 30 8.12 1.97 -3.63
CA TRP A 30 7.49 2.57 -2.47
C TRP A 30 7.93 1.86 -1.20
N GLU A 31 8.38 2.61 -0.21
CA GLU A 31 8.45 2.13 1.16
C GLU A 31 7.03 2.09 1.74
N LEU A 32 6.61 0.89 2.15
CA LEU A 32 5.30 0.67 2.75
C LEU A 32 5.40 0.84 4.26
N GLU A 33 4.43 1.54 4.84
CA GLU A 33 4.30 1.58 6.30
C GLU A 33 4.01 0.18 6.85
N PRO A 34 4.62 -0.21 7.99
CA PRO A 34 4.44 -1.56 8.54
C PRO A 34 2.98 -1.85 8.87
N ASP A 35 2.37 -2.76 8.11
CA ASP A 35 1.03 -3.26 8.35
C ASP A 35 1.04 -4.79 8.32
N ARG A 36 0.32 -5.42 9.26
CA ARG A 36 0.11 -6.88 9.33
C ARG A 36 -0.42 -7.49 8.02
N HIS A 37 -1.18 -6.71 7.24
CA HIS A 37 -1.72 -7.11 5.95
C HIS A 37 -0.61 -7.17 4.89
N VAL A 38 0.38 -6.28 4.92
CA VAL A 38 1.53 -6.29 3.99
C VAL A 38 2.39 -7.54 4.20
N VAL A 39 2.59 -7.96 5.45
CA VAL A 39 3.39 -9.16 5.79
C VAL A 39 2.86 -10.41 5.07
N ARG A 40 1.54 -10.53 4.90
CA ARG A 40 0.90 -11.69 4.25
C ARG A 40 1.07 -11.74 2.73
N HIS A 41 1.58 -10.66 2.14
CA HIS A 41 1.73 -10.49 0.70
C HIS A 41 3.19 -10.36 0.25
N VAL A 42 4.15 -10.62 1.14
CA VAL A 42 5.57 -10.68 0.76
C VAL A 42 5.77 -11.68 -0.38
N ASP A 43 6.57 -11.30 -1.36
CA ASP A 43 6.88 -12.02 -2.60
C ASP A 43 5.66 -12.30 -3.49
N CYS A 44 4.53 -11.60 -3.27
CA CYS A 44 3.36 -11.65 -4.14
C CYS A 44 3.25 -10.40 -5.01
N ALA A 45 2.74 -10.57 -6.24
CA ALA A 45 2.20 -9.47 -7.04
C ALA A 45 0.89 -8.98 -6.40
N VAL A 46 0.80 -7.68 -6.19
CA VAL A 46 -0.31 -7.04 -5.48
C VAL A 46 -0.76 -5.75 -6.14
N VAL A 47 -2.00 -5.39 -5.84
CA VAL A 47 -2.52 -4.04 -6.02
C VAL A 47 -2.67 -3.43 -4.63
N ILE A 48 -2.06 -2.27 -4.40
CA ILE A 48 -2.17 -1.52 -3.16
C ILE A 48 -2.90 -0.21 -3.44
N GLU A 49 -3.93 0.07 -2.65
CA GLU A 49 -4.40 1.44 -2.47
C GLU A 49 -3.82 2.00 -1.19
N GLY A 50 -3.15 3.15 -1.30
CA GLY A 50 -2.43 3.76 -0.19
C GLY A 50 -2.38 5.27 -0.27
N VAL A 51 -2.17 5.93 0.87
CA VAL A 51 -1.97 7.39 0.93
C VAL A 51 -0.48 7.68 0.96
N ARG A 52 -0.06 8.65 0.13
CA ARG A 52 1.33 9.08 0.12
C ARG A 52 1.64 9.94 1.34
N THR A 53 2.46 9.41 2.25
CA THR A 53 2.87 10.08 3.50
C THR A 53 4.29 10.67 3.42
N GLY A 54 5.07 10.31 2.40
CA GLY A 54 6.43 10.83 2.21
C GLY A 54 6.86 10.84 0.74
N PHE A 55 8.16 11.08 0.49
CA PHE A 55 8.69 11.16 -0.88
C PHE A 55 8.37 9.90 -1.69
N ASN A 56 8.74 8.74 -1.16
CA ASN A 56 8.46 7.41 -1.70
C ASN A 56 7.82 6.52 -0.62
N ARG A 57 7.06 7.11 0.31
CA ARG A 57 6.41 6.37 1.41
C ARG A 57 4.90 6.32 1.23
N LEU A 58 4.33 5.13 1.39
CA LEU A 58 2.93 4.82 1.18
C LEU A 58 2.34 4.15 2.43
N GLU A 59 1.36 4.80 3.04
CA GLU A 59 0.54 4.19 4.09
C GLU A 59 -0.55 3.35 3.43
N VAL A 60 -0.56 2.05 3.72
CA VAL A 60 -1.46 1.09 3.06
C VAL A 60 -2.87 1.25 3.61
N VAL A 61 -3.82 1.56 2.73
CA VAL A 61 -5.25 1.54 3.05
C VAL A 61 -5.80 0.14 2.86
N ARG A 62 -5.51 -0.46 1.71
CA ARG A 62 -5.90 -1.84 1.39
C ARG A 62 -4.96 -2.47 0.39
N ILE A 63 -4.88 -3.79 0.47
CA ILE A 63 -4.00 -4.63 -0.34
C ILE A 63 -4.76 -5.89 -0.74
N LYS A 64 -4.59 -6.28 -2.01
CA LYS A 64 -5.05 -7.54 -2.58
C LYS A 64 -3.98 -8.12 -3.49
N ARG A 65 -4.06 -9.41 -3.81
CA ARG A 65 -3.21 -9.97 -4.86
C ARG A 65 -3.68 -9.47 -6.23
N GLU A 66 -2.75 -9.40 -7.17
CA GLU A 66 -3.09 -9.14 -8.55
C GLU A 66 -4.11 -10.17 -9.06
N GLY A 67 -5.15 -9.71 -9.76
CA GLY A 67 -6.26 -10.54 -10.23
C GLY A 67 -7.34 -10.88 -9.20
N GLU A 68 -7.17 -10.56 -7.91
CA GLU A 68 -8.23 -10.73 -6.92
C GLU A 68 -9.23 -9.56 -6.94
N GLU A 69 -10.44 -9.80 -6.43
CA GLU A 69 -11.40 -8.74 -6.14
C GLU A 69 -11.10 -8.06 -4.79
N TRP A 70 -11.49 -6.79 -4.67
CA TRP A 70 -11.38 -6.07 -3.41
C TRP A 70 -12.37 -6.61 -2.39
N ARG A 71 -11.91 -6.92 -1.18
CA ARG A 71 -12.81 -7.33 -0.11
C ARG A 71 -13.63 -6.13 0.39
N PRO A 72 -14.96 -6.25 0.55
CA PRO A 72 -15.82 -5.14 1.01
C PRO A 72 -15.44 -4.57 2.38
N GLU A 73 -14.85 -5.41 3.24
CA GLU A 73 -14.38 -5.07 4.59
C GLU A 73 -13.21 -4.07 4.60
N GLN A 74 -12.55 -3.87 3.45
CA GLN A 74 -11.44 -2.93 3.27
C GLN A 74 -11.93 -1.57 2.71
N SER A 75 -12.98 -1.00 3.30
CA SER A 75 -13.55 0.28 2.81
C SER A 75 -12.60 1.46 3.08
N TRP A 76 -12.19 2.13 1.99
CA TRP A 76 -11.31 3.30 2.01
C TRP A 76 -11.87 4.46 2.86
N THR A 77 -13.19 4.64 2.88
CA THR A 77 -13.85 5.77 3.55
C THR A 77 -13.67 5.74 5.07
N ALA A 78 -13.84 4.56 5.69
CA ALA A 78 -13.70 4.41 7.14
C ALA A 78 -12.26 4.60 7.62
N TRP A 79 -11.29 4.17 6.80
CA TRP A 79 -9.88 4.42 7.05
C TRP A 79 -9.52 5.90 6.88
N PHE A 80 -9.98 6.55 5.80
CA PHE A 80 -9.64 7.94 5.49
C PHE A 80 -10.19 8.92 6.53
N ASP A 81 -11.41 8.68 7.03
CA ASP A 81 -11.99 9.48 8.11
C ASP A 81 -11.27 9.28 9.45
N ARG A 82 -10.70 8.10 9.71
CA ARG A 82 -9.83 7.87 10.86
C ARG A 82 -8.49 8.59 10.70
N TRP A 83 -7.88 8.49 9.52
CA TRP A 83 -6.59 9.11 9.21
C TRP A 83 -6.64 10.64 9.33
N ARG A 84 -7.69 11.29 8.80
CA ARG A 84 -7.89 12.74 8.94
C ARG A 84 -8.04 13.24 10.38
N ARG A 85 -8.41 12.36 11.31
CA ARG A 85 -8.59 12.69 12.74
C ARG A 85 -7.34 12.43 13.58
N ARG A 86 -6.29 11.87 12.99
CA ARG A 86 -5.03 11.52 13.64
C ARG A 86 -4.03 12.66 13.48
#